data_AF-A0A7Y1GHV9-F1
#
_entry.id   AF-A0A7Y1GHV9-F1
#
_cell.length_a   1.000
_cell.length_b   1.000
_cell.length_c   1.000
_cell.angle_alpha   90.00
_cell.angle_beta   90.00
_cell.angle_gamma   90.00
#
_symmetry.space_group_name_H-M   'P 1'
#
loop_
_entity.id
_entity.type
_entity.pdbx_description
1 polymer ?
#
loop_
_entity_poly.entity_id
_entity_poly.type
_entity_poly.pdbx_seq_one_letter_code
_entity_poly.pdbx_strand_id
1 'polypeptide(L)'
;KQYLAATFQRALREDPELRKKAYALQVDLWLGADGQVTRAELAGSSGNPETDQQVLAALRATPRLKERMPASLTLPVRLSLKGRRPE
;
A
#
# COMPACT_ATOMS: atom_id res chain seq x y z
N LYS A 1 -1.97 -6.84 -11.04
CA LYS A 1 -1.38 -6.96 -9.68
C LYS A 1 -0.09 -6.15 -9.52
N GLN A 2 0.88 -6.29 -10.43
CA GLN A 2 2.19 -5.61 -10.33
C GLN A 2 2.10 -4.07 -10.34
N TYR A 3 1.20 -3.48 -11.13
CA TYR A 3 1.01 -2.02 -11.19
C TYR A 3 0.63 -1.42 -9.82
N LEU A 4 -0.42 -1.94 -9.17
CA LEU A 4 -0.86 -1.48 -7.85
C LEU A 4 0.27 -1.54 -6.81
N ALA A 5 0.95 -2.69 -6.75
CA ALA A 5 2.09 -2.88 -5.86
C ALA A 5 3.17 -1.82 -6.11
N ALA A 6 3.52 -1.55 -7.38
CA ALA A 6 4.51 -0.55 -7.74
C ALA A 6 4.06 0.88 -7.39
N THR A 7 2.80 1.24 -7.64
CA THR A 7 2.25 2.56 -7.33
C THR A 7 2.24 2.83 -5.82
N PHE A 8 1.72 1.89 -5.02
CA PHE A 8 1.74 2.04 -3.56
C PHE A 8 3.16 1.99 -3.01
N GLN A 9 4.00 1.09 -3.50
CA GLN A 9 5.41 1.02 -3.07
C GLN A 9 6.20 2.29 -3.46
N ARG A 10 5.76 3.03 -4.48
CA ARG A 10 6.31 4.34 -4.81
C ARG A 10 5.83 5.40 -3.82
N ALA A 11 4.51 5.49 -3.56
CA ALA A 11 3.94 6.41 -2.58
C ALA A 11 4.59 6.26 -1.19
N LEU A 12 4.78 5.02 -0.73
CA LEU A 12 5.45 4.72 0.55
C LEU A 12 6.95 5.07 0.55
N ARG A 13 7.60 5.10 -0.61
CA ARG A 13 9.00 5.56 -0.75
C ARG A 13 9.13 7.07 -0.82
N GLU A 14 8.09 7.77 -1.25
CA GLU A 14 8.02 9.23 -1.21
C GLU A 14 7.81 9.73 0.22
N ASP A 15 7.24 8.91 1.10
CA ASP A 15 7.11 9.22 2.52
C ASP A 15 8.49 9.22 3.23
N PRO A 16 8.90 10.37 3.82
CA PRO A 16 10.23 10.52 4.39
C PRO A 16 10.47 9.70 5.67
N GLU A 17 9.41 9.31 6.36
CA GLU A 17 9.47 8.52 7.59
C GLU A 17 9.54 7.03 7.26
N LEU A 18 8.71 6.58 6.32
CA LEU A 18 8.67 5.19 5.88
C LEU A 18 9.90 4.83 5.04
N ARG A 19 10.40 5.71 4.17
CA ARG A 19 11.58 5.42 3.33
C ARG A 19 12.87 5.16 4.14
N LYS A 20 12.93 5.62 5.39
CA LYS A 20 14.06 5.42 6.31
C LYS A 20 13.88 4.18 7.21
N LYS A 21 12.73 3.51 7.14
CA LYS A 21 12.40 2.35 7.96
C LYS A 21 12.54 1.08 7.10
N ALA A 22 13.18 0.07 7.67
CA ALA A 22 13.17 -1.27 7.11
C ALA A 22 11.97 -2.00 7.69
N TYR A 23 11.01 -2.37 6.85
CA TYR A 23 9.78 -3.04 7.26
C TYR A 23 9.30 -3.95 6.15
N ALA A 24 8.53 -4.99 6.51
CA ALA A 24 7.84 -5.85 5.57
C ALA A 24 6.49 -6.22 6.15
N LEU A 25 5.40 -5.85 5.48
CA LEU A 25 4.04 -6.14 5.92
C LEU A 25 3.17 -6.58 4.75
N GLN A 26 2.06 -7.22 5.07
CA GLN A 26 1.02 -7.57 4.10
C GLN A 26 -0.25 -6.83 4.43
N VAL A 27 -0.90 -6.31 3.40
CA VAL A 27 -2.17 -5.60 3.51
C VAL A 27 -3.15 -6.16 2.50
N ASP A 28 -4.39 -6.29 2.93
CA ASP A 28 -5.53 -6.59 2.07
C ASP A 28 -6.22 -5.26 1.76
N LEU A 29 -6.32 -4.93 0.47
CA LEU A 29 -6.86 -3.66 -0.01
C LEU A 29 -8.13 -3.86 -0.82
N TRP A 30 -9.13 -3.04 -0.55
CA TRP A 30 -10.33 -2.90 -1.36
C TRP A 30 -10.26 -1.59 -2.11
N LEU A 31 -10.60 -1.66 -3.39
CA LEU A 31 -10.54 -0.54 -4.30
C LEU A 31 -11.96 -0.34 -4.87
N GLY A 32 -12.38 0.92 -4.97
CA GLY A 32 -13.62 1.32 -5.64
C GLY A 32 -13.46 1.24 -7.17
N ALA A 33 -14.57 1.24 -7.91
CA ALA A 33 -14.53 1.19 -9.38
C ALA A 33 -13.76 2.36 -10.03
N ASP A 34 -13.59 3.46 -9.30
CA ASP A 34 -12.86 4.67 -9.69
C ASP A 34 -11.36 4.61 -9.38
N GLY A 35 -10.86 3.55 -8.72
CA GLY A 35 -9.46 3.45 -8.35
C GLY A 35 -9.09 4.08 -7.00
N GLN A 36 -10.04 4.55 -6.19
CA GLN A 36 -9.74 4.92 -4.80
C GLN A 36 -9.63 3.71 -3.88
N VAL A 37 -8.83 3.84 -2.84
CA VAL A 37 -8.81 2.89 -1.71
C VAL A 37 -10.06 3.11 -0.88
N THR A 38 -10.94 2.10 -0.83
CA THR A 38 -12.16 2.13 0.00
C THR A 38 -11.93 1.48 1.35
N ARG A 39 -11.07 0.45 1.42
CA ARG A 39 -10.67 -0.20 2.67
C ARG A 39 -9.24 -0.70 2.57
N ALA A 40 -8.54 -0.64 3.70
CA ALA A 40 -7.20 -1.21 3.88
C ALA A 40 -7.18 -1.92 5.23
N GLU A 41 -6.85 -3.21 5.22
CA GLU A 41 -6.66 -4.04 6.41
C GLU A 41 -5.27 -4.65 6.43
N LEU A 42 -4.75 -4.83 7.64
CA LEU A 42 -3.46 -5.47 7.86
C LEU A 42 -3.64 -6.99 7.80
N ALA A 43 -3.01 -7.62 6.81
CA ALA A 43 -2.99 -9.08 6.68
C ALA A 43 -1.79 -9.70 7.41
N GLY A 44 -0.70 -8.94 7.56
CA GLY A 44 0.47 -9.32 8.33
C GLY A 44 1.21 -8.09 8.80
N SER A 45 1.47 -8.00 10.11
CA SER A 45 2.19 -6.88 10.74
C SER A 45 3.67 -6.89 10.37
N SER A 46 4.27 -5.71 10.28
CA SER A 46 5.73 -5.57 10.16
C SER A 46 6.48 -5.80 11.46
N GLY A 47 5.78 -6.12 12.55
CA GLY A 47 6.33 -6.17 13.91
C GLY A 47 6.46 -4.81 14.58
N ASN A 48 5.96 -3.75 13.94
CA ASN A 48 5.93 -2.40 14.52
C ASN A 48 4.56 -1.75 14.23
N PRO A 49 3.67 -1.64 15.23
CA PRO A 49 2.30 -1.17 15.03
C PRO A 49 2.25 0.30 14.55
N GLU A 50 3.23 1.11 14.93
CA GLU A 50 3.34 2.50 14.47
C GLU A 50 3.65 2.55 12.96
N THR A 51 4.53 1.65 12.49
CA THR A 51 4.84 1.52 11.06
C THR A 51 3.64 0.96 10.28
N ASP A 52 2.96 -0.03 10.85
CA ASP A 52 1.75 -0.61 10.25
C ASP A 52 0.66 0.47 10.05
N GLN A 53 0.40 1.28 11.07
CA GLN A 53 -0.57 2.38 10.98
C GLN A 53 -0.15 3.46 9.97
N GLN A 54 1.12 3.86 9.96
CA GLN A 54 1.67 4.81 8.99
C GLN A 54 1.49 4.31 7.55
N VAL A 55 1.78 3.03 7.29
CA VAL A 55 1.58 2.44 5.96
C VAL A 55 0.11 2.43 5.60
N LEU A 56 -0.79 2.00 6.49
CA LEU A 56 -2.23 2.02 6.23
C LEU A 56 -2.76 3.44 5.95
N ALA A 57 -2.27 4.44 6.68
CA ALA A 57 -2.60 5.84 6.46
C ALA A 57 -2.11 6.34 5.09
N ALA A 58 -0.86 6.04 4.72
CA ALA A 58 -0.28 6.40 3.42
C ALA A 58 -1.03 5.73 2.24
N LEU A 59 -1.44 4.47 2.40
CA LEU A 59 -2.26 3.77 1.39
C LEU A 59 -3.62 4.46 1.20
N ARG A 60 -4.28 4.86 2.29
CA ARG A 60 -5.57 5.58 2.23
C ARG A 60 -5.42 7.01 1.71
N ALA A 61 -4.30 7.65 1.99
CA ALA A 61 -3.97 8.98 1.46
C ALA A 61 -3.53 8.95 -0.01
N THR A 62 -3.25 7.76 -0.56
CA THR A 62 -2.86 7.63 -1.97
C THR A 62 -4.01 8.09 -2.86
N PRO A 63 -3.76 9.05 -3.77
CA PRO A 63 -4.79 9.56 -4.64
C PRO A 63 -5.34 8.46 -5.55
N ARG A 64 -6.63 8.60 -5.91
CA ARG A 64 -7.31 7.75 -6.89
C ARG A 64 -6.44 7.48 -8.12
N LEU A 65 -6.28 6.21 -8.43
CA LEU A 65 -5.45 5.76 -9.54
C LEU A 65 -6.02 6.32 -10.85
N LYS A 66 -5.22 7.13 -11.56
CA LYS A 66 -5.64 7.72 -12.85
C LYS A 66 -5.81 6.69 -13.96
N GLU A 67 -5.17 5.52 -13.82
CA GLU A 67 -5.23 4.45 -14.80
C GLU A 67 -6.47 3.58 -14.56
N ARG A 68 -7.27 3.38 -15.62
CA ARG A 68 -8.53 2.63 -15.58
C ARG A 68 -8.27 1.27 -14.95
N MET A 69 -8.91 1.02 -13.80
CA MET A 69 -8.76 -0.25 -13.11
C MET A 69 -9.13 -1.40 -14.04
N PRO A 70 -8.32 -2.48 -14.12
CA PRO A 70 -8.73 -3.66 -14.86
C PRO A 70 -9.97 -4.24 -14.18
N ALA A 71 -11.06 -4.41 -14.94
CA ALA A 71 -12.34 -4.94 -14.44
C ALA A 71 -12.21 -6.35 -13.82
N SER A 72 -11.14 -7.09 -14.16
CA SER A 72 -10.80 -8.40 -13.60
C SER A 72 -10.10 -8.36 -12.24
N LEU A 73 -10.12 -7.22 -11.53
CA LEU A 73 -9.49 -7.08 -10.21
C LEU A 73 -10.26 -7.89 -9.17
N THR A 74 -9.65 -8.99 -8.71
CA THR A 74 -10.14 -9.76 -7.57
C THR A 74 -9.83 -9.01 -6.27
N LEU A 75 -10.88 -8.68 -5.50
CA LEU A 75 -10.78 -8.08 -4.18
C LEU A 75 -10.98 -9.14 -3.08
N PRO A 76 -10.32 -9.01 -1.91
CA PRO A 76 -9.30 -8.01 -1.61
C PRO A 76 -7.99 -8.25 -2.38
N VAL A 77 -7.30 -7.15 -2.73
CA VAL A 77 -5.97 -7.22 -3.30
C VAL A 77 -4.97 -7.35 -2.16
N ARG A 78 -4.42 -8.56 -2.00
CA ARG A 78 -3.28 -8.76 -1.11
C ARG A 78 -2.02 -8.16 -1.72
N LEU A 79 -1.44 -7.18 -1.05
CA LEU A 79 -0.16 -6.57 -1.40
C LEU A 79 0.87 -6.82 -0.30
N SER A 80 2.07 -7.21 -0.71
CA SER A 80 3.24 -7.27 0.16
C SER A 80 4.04 -5.98 -0.02
N LEU A 81 4.13 -5.19 1.04
CA LEU A 81 4.81 -3.91 1.05
C LEU A 81 6.10 -4.05 1.84
N LYS A 82 7.19 -3.48 1.31
CA LYS A 82 8.49 -3.50 1.98
C LYS A 82 9.19 -2.15 1.87
N GLY A 83 9.67 -1.67 3.01
CA GLY A 83 10.59 -0.55 3.12
C GLY A 83 12.03 -1.06 3.17
N ARG A 84 12.93 -0.37 2.47
CA ARG A 84 14.38 -0.57 2.60
C ARG A 84 15.00 0.78 2.89
N ARG A 85 15.98 0.80 3.80
CA ARG A 85 16.83 1.98 4.00
C ARG A 85 17.66 2.19 2.73
N PRO A 86 17.72 3.41 2.18
CA PRO A 86 18.75 3.75 1.21
C PRO A 86 20.12 3.60 1.90
N GLU A 87 21.03 2.90 1.22
CA GLU A 87 22.44 2.76 1.61
C GLU A 87 23.23 4.06 1.45
#